data_AF-A0A5J4PIS8-F1
#
_entry.id   AF-A0A5J4PIS8-F1
#
_cell.length_a   1.000
_cell.length_b   1.000
_cell.length_c   1.000
_cell.angle_alpha   90.00
_cell.angle_beta   90.00
_cell.angle_gamma   90.00
#
_symmetry.space_group_name_H-M   'P 1'
#
loop_
_entity.id
_entity.type
_entity.pdbx_description
1 polymer ?
#
loop_
_entity_poly.entity_id
_entity_poly.type
_entity_poly.pdbx_seq_one_letter_code
_entity_poly.pdbx_strand_id
1 'polypeptide(L)'
;MYQVYNNTLTITVNDWCKAGLTYHQFNHDAKEGYLSIHRRGYRGDTLIDVKSIKRPDRLQKIESTYGKINEKPGSSSLFEVKIDTEARAFFLRQTKPDGTPLGLDLIEKYVNRASLFNSVKKALEKSK
;
A
#
# COMPACT_ATOMS: atom_id res chain seq x y z
N MET A 1 6.48 13.86 10.45
CA MET A 1 6.26 13.85 8.99
C MET A 1 5.46 12.60 8.64
N TYR A 2 4.71 12.61 7.56
CA TYR A 2 4.04 11.41 7.05
C TYR A 2 5.05 10.32 6.69
N GLN A 3 4.71 9.07 7.00
CA GLN A 3 5.48 7.89 6.59
C GLN A 3 4.55 6.72 6.28
N VAL A 4 4.93 5.91 5.29
CA VAL A 4 4.20 4.69 4.95
C VAL A 4 4.82 3.52 5.71
N TYR A 5 4.04 2.87 6.56
CA TYR A 5 4.45 1.67 7.29
C TYR A 5 3.41 0.57 7.05
N ASN A 6 3.85 -0.61 6.58
CA ASN A 6 2.97 -1.72 6.20
C ASN A 6 1.77 -1.25 5.34
N ASN A 7 2.05 -0.47 4.30
CA ASN A 7 1.05 0.10 3.38
C ASN A 7 0.00 1.03 4.04
N THR A 8 0.24 1.46 5.28
CA THR A 8 -0.61 2.41 6.02
C THR A 8 0.10 3.75 6.11
N LEU A 9 -0.61 4.84 5.79
CA LEU A 9 -0.09 6.19 5.99
C LEU A 9 -0.15 6.54 7.47
N THR A 10 1.01 6.77 8.08
CA THR A 10 1.14 6.99 9.52
C THR A 10 1.91 8.26 9.85
N ILE A 11 1.74 8.74 11.08
CA ILE A 11 2.61 9.74 11.72
C ILE A 11 2.99 9.24 13.13
N THR A 12 4.15 9.67 13.64
CA THR A 12 4.49 9.39 15.04
C THR A 12 3.72 10.30 16.00
N VAL A 13 3.62 9.93 17.28
CA VAL A 13 3.13 10.83 18.34
C VAL A 13 4.05 12.05 18.49
N ASN A 14 5.35 11.89 18.26
CA ASN A 14 6.28 13.03 18.23
C ASN A 14 5.94 14.02 17.11
N ASP A 15 5.55 13.54 15.94
CA ASP A 15 5.13 14.38 14.82
C ASP A 15 3.76 15.03 15.04
N TRP A 16 2.83 14.29 15.66
CA TRP A 16 1.58 14.86 16.16
C TRP A 16 1.84 16.06 17.09
N CYS A 17 2.78 15.90 18.03
CA CYS A 17 3.19 16.99 18.92
C CYS A 17 3.87 18.16 18.17
N LYS A 18 4.73 17.87 17.19
CA LYS A 18 5.38 18.88 16.35
C LYS A 18 4.38 19.66 15.48
N ALA A 19 3.25 19.06 15.11
CA ALA A 19 2.13 19.76 14.46
C ALA A 19 1.32 20.66 15.42
N GLY A 20 1.76 20.79 16.68
CA GLY A 20 1.12 21.64 17.68
C GLY A 20 -0.11 21.02 18.34
N LEU A 21 -0.33 19.71 18.18
CA LEU A 21 -1.31 18.97 18.98
C LEU A 21 -0.65 18.47 20.27
N THR A 22 -1.42 18.18 21.31
CA THR A 22 -0.85 17.74 22.60
C THR A 22 -0.88 16.22 22.74
N TYR A 23 0.02 15.69 23.57
CA TYR A 23 -0.01 14.28 23.96
C TYR A 23 -1.32 13.90 24.65
N HIS A 24 -1.92 14.83 25.41
CA HIS A 24 -3.23 14.62 26.03
C HIS A 24 -4.32 14.42 24.98
N GLN A 25 -4.34 15.24 23.91
CA GLN A 25 -5.27 15.06 22.80
C GLN A 25 -5.11 13.68 22.17
N PHE A 26 -3.87 13.25 21.91
CA PHE A 26 -3.61 11.90 21.39
C PHE A 26 -4.18 10.80 22.30
N ASN A 27 -3.91 10.85 23.61
CA ASN A 27 -4.39 9.82 24.54
C ASN A 27 -5.91 9.75 24.61
N HIS A 28 -6.57 10.91 24.64
CA HIS A 28 -8.02 11.00 24.68
C HIS A 28 -8.64 10.48 23.38
N ASP A 29 -8.13 10.97 22.24
CA ASP A 29 -8.60 10.58 20.91
C ASP A 29 -8.39 9.07 20.68
N ALA A 30 -7.29 8.50 21.18
CA ALA A 30 -7.05 7.05 21.12
C ALA A 30 -7.98 6.26 22.03
N LYS A 31 -8.19 6.70 23.27
CA LYS A 31 -9.04 6.03 24.27
C LYS A 31 -10.51 6.00 23.84
N GLU A 32 -10.98 7.08 23.22
CA GLU A 32 -12.37 7.23 22.77
C GLU A 32 -12.62 6.72 21.35
N GLY A 33 -11.58 6.22 20.65
CA GLY A 33 -11.71 5.67 19.31
C GLY A 33 -11.90 6.73 18.21
N TYR A 34 -11.43 7.96 18.43
CA TYR A 34 -11.32 9.02 17.42
C TYR A 34 -10.07 8.88 16.53
N LEU A 35 -9.11 8.04 16.91
CA LEU A 35 -8.02 7.59 16.07
C LEU A 35 -7.63 6.16 16.43
N SER A 36 -6.93 5.49 15.51
CA SER A 36 -6.38 4.16 15.69
C SER A 36 -4.86 4.20 15.75
N ILE A 37 -4.30 3.41 16.65
CA ILE A 37 -2.86 3.24 16.78
C ILE A 37 -2.46 2.04 15.93
N HIS A 38 -1.68 2.31 14.89
CA HIS A 38 -1.21 1.27 13.97
C HIS A 38 -0.11 0.41 14.62
N ARG A 39 0.81 1.03 15.36
CA ARG A 39 1.89 0.34 16.07
C ARG A 39 2.28 1.10 17.34
N ARG A 40 2.39 0.40 18.47
CA ARG A 40 2.95 0.96 19.70
C ARG A 40 4.47 1.04 19.59
N GLY A 41 5.01 2.21 19.90
CA GLY A 41 6.44 2.50 19.94
C GLY A 41 6.88 3.03 21.30
N TYR A 42 8.19 3.05 21.55
CA TYR A 42 8.76 3.60 22.77
C TYR A 42 8.97 5.13 22.63
N ARG A 43 8.89 5.89 23.73
CA ARG A 43 9.21 7.34 23.80
C ARG A 43 8.67 8.22 22.65
N GLY A 44 7.41 8.03 22.25
CA GLY A 44 6.75 8.88 21.25
C GLY A 44 6.82 8.38 19.80
N ASP A 45 7.47 7.23 19.57
CA ASP A 45 7.52 6.58 18.24
C ASP A 45 6.28 5.72 17.94
N THR A 46 5.22 5.89 18.74
CA THR A 46 3.93 5.24 18.46
C THR A 46 3.36 5.79 17.15
N LEU A 47 2.97 4.89 16.25
CA LEU A 47 2.43 5.21 14.94
C LEU A 47 0.91 5.32 15.00
N ILE A 48 0.42 6.48 14.60
CA ILE A 48 -0.99 6.80 14.42
C ILE A 48 -1.36 6.56 12.96
N ASP A 49 -2.42 5.81 12.69
CA ASP A 49 -2.97 5.71 11.33
C ASP A 49 -3.69 7.02 10.99
N VAL A 50 -3.16 7.75 10.01
CA VAL A 50 -3.67 9.08 9.62
C VAL A 50 -5.10 8.98 9.09
N LYS A 51 -5.44 7.91 8.35
CA LYS A 51 -6.78 7.74 7.77
C LYS A 51 -7.84 7.44 8.82
N SER A 52 -7.42 6.95 9.99
CA SER A 52 -8.32 6.62 11.10
C SER A 52 -8.74 7.84 11.93
N ILE A 53 -8.10 9.00 11.74
CA ILE A 53 -8.37 10.22 12.53
C ILE A 53 -9.74 10.77 12.11
N LYS A 54 -10.71 10.71 13.02
CA LYS A 54 -12.09 11.17 12.80
C LYS A 54 -12.29 12.67 13.04
N ARG A 55 -11.36 13.31 13.77
CA ARG A 55 -11.47 14.69 14.22
C ARG A 55 -10.89 15.66 13.18
N PRO A 56 -11.71 16.47 12.49
CA PRO A 56 -11.25 17.31 11.38
C PRO A 56 -10.28 18.41 11.82
N ASP A 57 -10.44 18.92 13.04
CA ASP A 57 -9.53 19.91 13.63
C ASP A 57 -8.11 19.37 13.83
N ARG A 58 -7.97 18.05 14.08
CA ARG A 58 -6.67 17.38 14.16
C ARG A 58 -6.01 17.27 12.79
N LEU A 59 -6.79 16.82 11.81
CA LEU A 59 -6.34 16.69 10.42
C LEU A 59 -5.84 18.02 9.88
N GLN A 60 -6.62 19.11 10.02
CA GLN A 60 -6.24 20.44 9.57
C GLN A 60 -4.89 20.89 10.15
N LYS A 61 -4.63 20.61 11.42
CA LYS A 61 -3.37 20.99 12.07
C LYS A 61 -2.18 20.21 11.53
N ILE A 62 -2.35 18.90 11.35
CA ILE A 62 -1.35 18.02 10.76
C ILE A 62 -1.06 18.46 9.31
N GLU A 63 -2.10 18.73 8.52
CA GLU A 63 -1.97 19.16 7.12
C GLU A 63 -1.33 20.54 6.97
N SER A 64 -1.64 21.47 7.88
CA SER A 64 -1.00 22.79 7.90
C SER A 64 0.51 22.72 8.15
N THR A 65 0.98 21.65 8.82
CA THR A 65 2.39 21.44 9.15
C THR A 65 3.12 20.61 8.10
N TYR A 66 2.47 19.57 7.56
CA TYR A 66 3.12 18.56 6.70
C TYR A 66 2.61 18.53 5.26
N GLY A 67 1.70 19.45 4.90
CA GLY A 67 1.01 19.45 3.61
C GLY A 67 -0.23 18.56 3.61
N LYS A 68 -1.07 18.71 2.58
CA LYS A 68 -2.31 17.94 2.45
C LYS A 68 -2.03 16.44 2.41
N ILE A 69 -2.90 15.68 3.05
CA ILE A 69 -2.89 14.22 2.95
C ILE A 69 -3.33 13.89 1.52
N ASN A 70 -2.40 13.58 0.63
CA ASN A 70 -2.76 13.08 -0.69
C ASN A 70 -3.54 11.77 -0.48
N GLU A 71 -4.83 11.77 -0.87
CA GLU A 71 -5.75 10.62 -0.69
C GLU A 71 -5.25 9.33 -1.34
N LYS A 72 -4.26 9.44 -2.22
CA LYS A 72 -3.47 8.34 -2.72
C LYS A 72 -2.11 8.34 -2.00
N PRO A 73 -1.90 7.52 -0.95
CA PRO A 73 -0.67 6.75 -1.01
C PRO A 73 -0.76 6.09 -2.36
N GLY A 74 0.15 6.45 -3.28
CA GLY A 74 0.26 5.72 -4.53
C GLY A 74 0.24 4.27 -4.10
N SER A 75 -0.77 3.52 -4.54
CA SER A 75 -0.63 2.09 -4.63
C SER A 75 0.45 1.90 -5.70
N SER A 76 1.70 2.22 -5.37
CA SER A 76 2.81 1.38 -5.74
C SER A 76 2.50 0.08 -5.04
N SER A 77 1.54 -0.66 -5.59
CA SER A 77 1.57 -2.10 -5.49
C SER A 77 3.02 -2.42 -5.78
N LEU A 78 3.71 -3.02 -4.80
CA LEU A 78 5.05 -3.56 -5.02
C LEU A 78 5.06 -4.46 -6.29
N PHE A 79 3.86 -4.92 -6.69
CA PHE A 79 3.54 -5.71 -7.86
C PHE A 79 2.74 -4.86 -8.86
N GLU A 80 3.42 -4.11 -9.73
CA GLU A 80 2.79 -3.64 -10.96
C GLU A 80 2.64 -4.86 -11.89
N VAL A 81 1.43 -5.41 -11.98
CA VAL A 81 1.14 -6.55 -12.85
C VAL A 81 0.89 -6.03 -14.26
N LYS A 82 1.89 -6.18 -15.13
CA LYS A 82 1.73 -5.96 -16.57
C LYS A 82 1.48 -7.29 -17.26
N ILE A 83 0.62 -7.28 -18.28
CA ILE A 83 0.39 -8.45 -19.12
C ILE A 83 1.73 -8.88 -19.73
N ASP A 84 2.05 -10.15 -19.56
CA ASP A 84 3.25 -10.75 -20.12
C ASP A 84 3.06 -11.01 -21.63
N THR A 85 3.57 -10.10 -22.44
CA THR A 85 3.50 -10.17 -23.90
C THR A 85 4.31 -11.35 -24.46
N GLU A 86 5.39 -11.76 -23.80
CA GLU A 86 6.21 -12.89 -24.21
C GLU A 86 5.48 -14.20 -23.95
N ALA A 87 4.87 -14.36 -22.78
CA ALA A 87 4.02 -15.51 -22.46
C ALA A 87 2.83 -15.59 -23.43
N ARG A 88 2.21 -14.46 -23.78
CA ARG A 88 1.12 -14.45 -24.76
C ARG A 88 1.56 -14.92 -26.13
N ALA A 89 2.70 -14.42 -26.63
CA ALA A 89 3.26 -14.87 -27.91
C ALA A 89 3.64 -16.36 -27.87
N PHE A 90 4.15 -16.86 -26.74
CA PHE A 90 4.47 -18.26 -26.54
C PHE A 90 3.22 -19.15 -26.64
N PHE A 91 2.19 -18.87 -25.84
CA PHE A 91 0.99 -19.72 -25.80
C PHE A 91 0.15 -19.65 -27.09
N LEU A 92 0.22 -18.55 -27.85
CA LEU A 92 -0.41 -18.46 -29.18
C LEU A 92 0.24 -19.38 -30.22
N ARG A 93 1.52 -19.73 -30.06
CA ARG A 93 2.25 -20.62 -30.98
C ARG A 93 2.19 -22.09 -30.57
N GLN A 94 1.71 -22.38 -29.36
CA GLN A 94 1.65 -23.73 -28.82
C GLN A 94 0.43 -24.48 -29.35
N THR A 95 0.67 -25.72 -29.73
CA THR A 95 -0.35 -26.68 -30.13
C THR A 95 -0.45 -27.78 -29.09
N LYS A 96 -1.65 -28.34 -28.93
CA LYS A 96 -1.85 -29.56 -28.17
C LYS A 96 -1.18 -30.75 -28.87
N PRO A 97 -1.05 -31.91 -28.21
CA PRO A 97 -0.51 -33.13 -28.83
C PRO A 97 -1.27 -33.59 -30.08
N ASP A 98 -2.55 -33.20 -30.21
CA ASP A 98 -3.40 -33.47 -31.37
C ASP A 98 -3.19 -32.49 -32.54
N GLY A 99 -2.24 -31.54 -32.41
CA GLY A 99 -1.94 -30.51 -33.41
C GLY A 99 -2.91 -29.32 -33.40
N THR A 100 -3.96 -29.34 -32.58
CA THR A 100 -4.90 -28.20 -32.49
C THR A 100 -4.32 -27.05 -31.66
N PRO A 101 -4.63 -25.79 -32.01
CA PRO A 101 -4.26 -24.65 -31.19
C PRO A 101 -4.85 -24.72 -29.77
N LEU A 102 -4.19 -24.08 -28.81
CA LEU A 102 -4.78 -23.87 -27.50
C LEU A 102 -6.01 -22.96 -27.61
N GLY A 103 -7.05 -23.24 -26.81
CA GLY A 103 -8.23 -22.39 -26.73
C GLY A 103 -7.88 -21.02 -26.12
N LEU A 104 -8.52 -19.95 -26.61
CA LEU A 104 -8.23 -18.59 -26.18
C LEU A 104 -8.38 -18.38 -24.66
N ASP A 105 -9.42 -18.97 -24.05
CA ASP A 105 -9.65 -18.90 -22.59
C ASP A 105 -8.50 -19.52 -21.80
N LEU A 106 -7.92 -20.60 -22.32
CA LEU A 106 -6.81 -21.30 -21.68
C LEU A 106 -5.52 -20.49 -21.83
N ILE A 107 -5.30 -19.90 -23.01
CA ILE A 107 -4.19 -18.98 -23.27
C ILE A 107 -4.27 -17.79 -22.31
N GLU A 108 -5.43 -17.15 -22.18
CA GLU A 108 -5.63 -16.03 -21.27
C GLU A 108 -5.32 -16.41 -19.82
N LYS A 109 -5.81 -17.57 -19.36
CA LYS A 109 -5.51 -18.09 -18.02
C LYS A 109 -4.02 -18.29 -17.79
N TYR A 110 -3.29 -18.80 -18.77
CA TYR A 110 -1.84 -19.00 -18.65
C TYR A 110 -1.05 -17.70 -18.71
N VAL A 111 -1.45 -16.76 -19.57
CA VAL A 111 -0.86 -15.41 -19.63
C VAL A 111 -1.06 -14.68 -18.31
N ASN A 112 -2.26 -14.74 -17.71
CA ASN A 112 -2.52 -14.11 -16.42
C ASN A 112 -1.65 -14.71 -15.31
N ARG A 113 -1.49 -16.04 -15.28
CA ARG A 113 -0.59 -16.71 -14.32
C ARG A 113 0.87 -16.31 -14.51
N ALA A 114 1.35 -16.25 -15.75
CA ALA A 114 2.71 -15.82 -16.06
C ALA A 114 2.95 -14.35 -15.66
N SER A 115 1.99 -13.48 -15.96
CA SER A 115 2.03 -12.06 -15.59
C SER A 115 2.15 -11.87 -14.08
N LEU A 116 1.35 -12.60 -13.30
CA LEU A 116 1.43 -12.59 -11.84
C LEU A 116 2.77 -13.12 -11.35
N PHE A 117 3.19 -14.30 -11.82
CA PHE A 117 4.46 -14.91 -11.41
C PHE A 117 5.66 -13.98 -11.68
N ASN A 118 5.74 -13.40 -12.87
CA ASN A 118 6.84 -12.53 -13.25
C ASN A 118 6.82 -11.19 -12.51
N SER A 119 5.64 -10.66 -12.18
CA SER A 119 5.53 -9.48 -11.32
C SER A 119 6.10 -9.76 -9.91
N VAL A 120 5.79 -10.93 -9.33
CA VAL A 120 6.28 -11.34 -8.02
C VAL A 120 7.79 -11.60 -8.04
N LYS A 121 8.27 -12.31 -9.06
CA LYS A 121 9.71 -12.57 -9.25
C LYS A 121 10.51 -11.27 -9.31
N LYS A 122 10.07 -10.30 -10.13
CA LYS A 122 10.74 -8.99 -10.26
C LYS A 122 10.73 -8.21 -8.95
N ALA A 123 9.64 -8.26 -8.19
CA ALA A 123 9.57 -7.59 -6.89
C ALA A 123 10.55 -8.23 -5.89
N LEU A 124 10.67 -9.56 -5.87
CA LEU A 124 11.62 -10.27 -5.01
C LEU A 124 13.08 -9.96 -5.39
N GLU A 125 13.41 -9.93 -6.68
CA GLU A 125 14.75 -9.59 -7.17
C GLU A 125 15.17 -8.17 -6.78
N LYS A 126 14.24 -7.20 -6.78
CA LYS A 126 14.49 -5.83 -6.33
C LYS A 126 14.63 -5.66 -4.82
N SER A 127 14.22 -6.66 -4.04
CA SER A 127 14.24 -6.60 -2.58
C SER A 127 15.53 -7.14 -1.95
N LYS A 128 16.47 -7.61 -2.76
CA LYS A 128 17.83 -8.03 -2.37
C LYS A 128 18.82 -6.88 -2.54
#